data_AF-A0A3C2D7M0-F1
#
_entry.id   AF-A0A3C2D7M0-F1
#
_cell.length_a   1.000
_cell.length_b   1.000
_cell.length_c   1.000
_cell.angle_alpha   90.00
_cell.angle_beta   90.00
_cell.angle_gamma   90.00
#
_symmetry.space_group_name_H-M   'P 1'
#
loop_
_entity.id
_entity.type
_entity.pdbx_description
1 polymer ?
#
loop_
_entity_poly.entity_id
_entity_poly.type
_entity_poly.pdbx_seq_one_letter_code
_entity_poly.pdbx_strand_id
1 'polypeptide(L)'
;MLLLVSYADYVEKSLQWAHAANPEATLLINEYNSIPKVSVRSRYARLMKELQKRNAPLSGIGIQAHEPREAWFSPEDLWKTYDLYYGMGFPIHITELMPQSSGKEITGGWRTGKWTEAAQAEFADQFFRLSFGHPGLASINWWGFSERDIWLPGGGLVDKEYNPKPVYDALDKLINKTWKTNLIAQTGKDGKIQFNGFFGDYDIKLTTVDGKVHVFQFHVGKDETNSKVFTVND
;
A
#
# COMPACT_ATOMS: atom_id res chain seq x y z
N MET A 1 -26.59 -15.70 12.59
CA MET A 1 -26.24 -16.76 11.61
C MET A 1 -26.99 -16.57 10.29
N LEU A 2 -28.34 -16.46 10.30
CA LEU A 2 -29.17 -16.24 9.11
C LEU A 2 -28.76 -15.04 8.22
N LEU A 3 -28.48 -13.87 8.83
CA LEU A 3 -28.07 -12.68 8.07
C LEU A 3 -26.71 -12.83 7.35
N LEU A 4 -25.76 -13.56 7.94
CA LEU A 4 -24.44 -13.77 7.32
C LEU A 4 -24.56 -14.65 6.08
N VAL A 5 -25.37 -15.70 6.17
CA VAL A 5 -25.63 -16.62 5.05
C VAL A 5 -26.28 -15.86 3.90
N SER A 6 -27.31 -15.05 4.16
CA SER A 6 -27.97 -14.26 3.11
C SER A 6 -27.04 -13.25 2.43
N TYR A 7 -26.09 -12.67 3.16
CA TYR A 7 -25.10 -11.76 2.55
C TYR A 7 -24.09 -12.51 1.70
N ALA A 8 -23.59 -13.65 2.19
CA ALA A 8 -22.66 -14.48 1.43
C ALA A 8 -23.28 -14.95 0.11
N ASP A 9 -24.57 -15.28 0.08
CA ASP A 9 -25.25 -15.79 -1.13
C ASP A 9 -25.16 -14.82 -2.32
N TYR A 10 -25.49 -13.54 -2.13
CA TYR A 10 -25.45 -12.58 -3.24
C TYR A 10 -24.03 -12.12 -3.58
N VAL A 11 -23.13 -12.09 -2.58
CA VAL A 11 -21.73 -11.71 -2.78
C VAL A 11 -20.99 -12.79 -3.57
N GLU A 12 -21.18 -14.05 -3.20
CA GLU A 12 -20.66 -15.21 -3.94
C GLU A 12 -21.14 -15.20 -5.39
N LYS A 13 -22.44 -14.97 -5.61
CA LYS A 13 -23.00 -14.93 -6.97
C LYS A 13 -22.40 -13.80 -7.81
N SER A 14 -22.18 -12.62 -7.20
CA SER A 14 -21.51 -11.50 -7.85
C SER A 14 -20.06 -11.83 -8.25
N LEU A 15 -19.32 -12.48 -7.36
CA LEU A 15 -17.95 -12.94 -7.64
C LEU A 15 -17.94 -13.98 -8.77
N GLN A 16 -18.85 -14.95 -8.75
CA GLN A 16 -18.97 -15.96 -9.81
C GLN A 16 -19.28 -15.32 -11.17
N TRP A 17 -20.17 -14.33 -11.22
CA TRP A 17 -20.46 -13.60 -12.47
C TRP A 17 -19.26 -12.80 -12.97
N ALA A 18 -18.56 -12.09 -12.08
CA ALA A 18 -17.35 -11.35 -12.45
C ALA A 18 -16.26 -12.28 -12.97
N HIS A 19 -16.03 -13.42 -12.30
CA HIS A 19 -15.04 -14.41 -12.72
C HIS A 19 -15.43 -15.09 -14.04
N ALA A 20 -16.71 -15.39 -14.26
CA ALA A 20 -17.18 -15.95 -15.53
C ALA A 20 -16.96 -14.98 -16.71
N ALA A 21 -17.06 -13.66 -16.47
CA ALA A 21 -16.79 -12.63 -17.47
C ALA A 21 -15.29 -12.41 -17.72
N ASN A 22 -14.45 -12.51 -16.68
CA ASN A 22 -13.00 -12.42 -16.78
C ASN A 22 -12.31 -13.31 -15.72
N PRO A 23 -11.87 -14.53 -16.10
CA PRO A 23 -11.22 -15.45 -15.17
C PRO A 23 -9.89 -14.94 -14.60
N GLU A 24 -9.22 -14.03 -15.30
CA GLU A 24 -7.91 -13.46 -14.92
C GLU A 24 -8.04 -12.22 -14.01
N ALA A 25 -9.26 -11.80 -13.68
CA ALA A 25 -9.48 -10.63 -12.85
C ALA A 25 -9.08 -10.86 -11.38
N THR A 26 -8.40 -9.88 -10.79
CA THR A 26 -8.22 -9.81 -9.33
C THR A 26 -9.51 -9.35 -8.68
N LEU A 27 -10.25 -10.28 -8.06
CA LEU A 27 -11.54 -9.98 -7.43
C LEU A 27 -11.37 -9.68 -5.95
N LEU A 28 -11.82 -8.49 -5.54
CA LEU A 28 -11.75 -8.00 -4.15
C LEU A 28 -13.17 -7.74 -3.63
N ILE A 29 -13.39 -7.99 -2.34
CA ILE A 29 -14.45 -7.29 -1.61
C ILE A 29 -13.83 -6.05 -0.99
N ASN A 30 -14.57 -4.94 -0.96
CA ASN A 30 -14.06 -3.65 -0.48
C ASN A 30 -14.94 -3.16 0.68
N GLU A 31 -14.33 -2.76 1.80
CA GLU A 31 -15.06 -2.40 3.02
C GLU A 31 -14.45 -1.18 3.70
N TYR A 32 -15.31 -0.33 4.26
CA TYR A 32 -14.95 0.84 5.04
C TYR A 32 -15.12 0.57 6.54
N ASN A 33 -14.62 1.47 7.40
CA ASN A 33 -14.66 1.32 8.86
C ASN A 33 -13.97 0.07 9.45
N SER A 34 -13.37 -0.80 8.63
CA SER A 34 -12.79 -2.06 9.09
C SER A 34 -11.54 -1.87 9.96
N ILE A 35 -10.82 -0.77 9.77
CA ILE A 35 -9.73 -0.34 10.65
C ILE A 35 -10.28 0.17 11.99
N PRO A 36 -11.11 1.23 12.07
CA PRO A 36 -11.49 1.82 13.36
C PRO A 36 -12.59 1.08 14.14
N LYS A 37 -13.40 0.22 13.49
CA LYS A 37 -14.55 -0.43 14.14
C LYS A 37 -14.36 -1.94 14.20
N VAL A 38 -14.05 -2.45 15.40
CA VAL A 38 -13.90 -3.90 15.67
C VAL A 38 -15.11 -4.72 15.23
N SER A 39 -16.32 -4.19 15.39
CA SER A 39 -17.55 -4.86 14.96
C SER A 39 -17.64 -5.05 13.44
N VAL A 40 -17.24 -4.02 12.66
CA VAL A 40 -17.17 -4.08 11.20
C VAL A 40 -16.04 -5.00 10.76
N ARG A 41 -14.85 -4.85 11.35
CA ARG A 41 -13.70 -5.74 11.14
C ARG A 41 -14.07 -7.21 11.30
N SER A 42 -14.75 -7.53 12.39
CA SER A 42 -15.18 -8.89 12.72
C SER A 42 -16.29 -9.40 11.78
N ARG A 43 -17.24 -8.54 11.39
CA ARG A 43 -18.27 -8.91 10.41
C ARG A 43 -17.66 -9.21 9.05
N TYR A 44 -16.76 -8.34 8.60
CA TYR A 44 -16.11 -8.47 7.32
C TYR A 44 -15.24 -9.75 7.27
N ALA A 45 -14.43 -9.98 8.30
CA ALA A 45 -13.69 -11.22 8.49
C ALA A 45 -14.55 -12.50 8.38
N ARG A 46 -15.76 -12.50 8.97
CA ARG A 46 -16.67 -13.64 8.88
C ARG A 46 -17.23 -13.84 7.47
N LEU A 47 -17.52 -12.76 6.74
CA LEU A 47 -17.94 -12.85 5.35
C LEU A 47 -16.84 -13.45 4.49
N MET A 48 -15.59 -12.97 4.63
CA MET A 48 -14.46 -13.50 3.85
C MET A 48 -14.21 -14.98 4.12
N LYS A 49 -14.26 -15.41 5.39
CA LYS A 49 -14.15 -16.82 5.77
C LYS A 49 -15.27 -17.69 5.20
N GLU A 50 -16.50 -17.18 5.19
CA GLU A 50 -17.63 -17.91 4.60
C GLU A 50 -17.48 -18.04 3.08
N LEU A 51 -17.06 -16.98 2.38
CA LEU A 51 -16.79 -17.02 0.94
C LEU A 51 -15.65 -17.99 0.59
N GLN A 52 -14.58 -18.01 1.39
CA GLN A 52 -13.50 -18.99 1.27
C GLN A 52 -14.02 -20.42 1.43
N LYS A 53 -14.82 -20.69 2.46
CA LYS A 53 -15.42 -22.02 2.71
C LYS A 53 -16.26 -22.50 1.52
N ARG A 54 -16.89 -21.57 0.79
CA ARG A 54 -17.71 -21.86 -0.39
C ARG A 54 -16.90 -21.95 -1.69
N ASN A 55 -15.58 -21.75 -1.66
CA ASN A 55 -14.72 -21.65 -2.83
C ASN A 55 -15.16 -20.55 -3.81
N ALA A 56 -15.67 -19.42 -3.29
CA ALA A 56 -15.98 -18.26 -4.13
C ALA A 56 -14.67 -17.71 -4.76
N PRO A 57 -14.69 -17.21 -6.01
CA PRO A 57 -13.50 -16.72 -6.69
C PRO A 57 -13.08 -15.36 -6.13
N LEU A 58 -12.37 -15.38 -5.01
CA LEU A 58 -11.91 -14.20 -4.27
C LEU A 58 -10.38 -14.17 -4.26
N SER A 59 -9.80 -13.05 -4.66
CA SER A 59 -8.35 -12.89 -4.82
C SER A 59 -7.71 -12.08 -3.69
N GLY A 60 -8.47 -11.24 -2.98
CA GLY A 60 -7.91 -10.38 -1.93
C GLY A 60 -8.93 -9.57 -1.14
N ILE A 61 -8.42 -8.76 -0.22
CA ILE A 61 -9.20 -7.91 0.68
C ILE A 61 -8.95 -6.44 0.34
N GLY A 62 -10.01 -5.72 0.00
CA GLY A 62 -10.01 -4.26 -0.11
C GLY A 62 -10.38 -3.59 1.22
N ILE A 63 -9.62 -2.56 1.58
CA ILE A 63 -9.91 -1.66 2.70
C ILE A 63 -9.91 -0.23 2.16
N GLN A 64 -11.05 0.45 2.25
CA GLN A 64 -11.18 1.81 1.73
C GLN A 64 -10.29 2.81 2.49
N ALA A 65 -10.19 2.66 3.81
CA ALA A 65 -9.33 3.48 4.68
C ALA A 65 -9.61 5.00 4.62
N HIS A 66 -10.86 5.43 4.42
CA HIS A 66 -11.26 6.84 4.53
C HIS A 66 -12.37 7.13 5.55
N GLU A 67 -12.92 6.11 6.21
CA GLU A 67 -13.96 6.27 7.24
C GLU A 67 -13.52 5.75 8.63
N PRO A 68 -13.85 6.47 9.72
CA PRO A 68 -14.38 7.83 9.76
C PRO A 68 -13.37 8.87 9.28
N ARG A 69 -13.84 9.87 8.52
CA ARG A 69 -13.00 10.88 7.85
C ARG A 69 -12.14 11.71 8.78
N GLU A 70 -12.62 11.95 9.99
CA GLU A 70 -11.90 12.73 11.00
C GLU A 70 -10.98 11.87 11.88
N ALA A 71 -11.02 10.55 11.78
CA ALA A 71 -10.26 9.67 12.67
C ALA A 71 -8.79 9.55 12.25
N TRP A 72 -7.87 9.73 13.19
CA TRP A 72 -6.49 9.28 13.03
C TRP A 72 -6.43 7.80 13.37
N PHE A 73 -6.24 6.95 12.37
CA PHE A 73 -6.07 5.52 12.58
C PHE A 73 -4.81 5.24 13.40
N SER A 74 -5.00 4.57 14.54
CA SER A 74 -3.91 4.18 15.40
C SER A 74 -3.04 3.13 14.69
N PRO A 75 -1.71 3.15 14.87
CA PRO A 75 -0.81 2.08 14.41
C PRO A 75 -1.26 0.70 14.90
N GLU A 76 -1.75 0.62 16.13
CA GLU A 76 -2.22 -0.63 16.72
C GLU A 76 -3.45 -1.19 15.99
N ASP A 77 -4.45 -0.36 15.68
CA ASP A 77 -5.63 -0.79 14.95
C ASP A 77 -5.32 -1.15 13.50
N LEU A 78 -4.45 -0.38 12.84
CA LEU A 78 -3.95 -0.71 11.51
C LEU A 78 -3.29 -2.09 11.53
N TRP A 79 -2.32 -2.31 12.43
CA TRP A 79 -1.57 -3.55 12.49
C TRP A 79 -2.47 -4.75 12.83
N LYS A 80 -3.35 -4.63 13.84
CA LYS A 80 -4.33 -5.69 14.17
C LYS A 80 -5.29 -5.99 13.02
N THR A 81 -5.65 -5.00 12.22
CA THR A 81 -6.49 -5.19 11.03
C THR A 81 -5.73 -5.96 9.97
N TYR A 82 -4.48 -5.57 9.72
CA TYR A 82 -3.64 -6.22 8.72
C TYR A 82 -3.29 -7.66 9.09
N ASP A 83 -2.88 -7.91 10.34
CA ASP A 83 -2.58 -9.27 10.83
C ASP A 83 -3.79 -10.20 10.69
N LEU A 84 -4.98 -9.71 11.06
CA LEU A 84 -6.21 -10.51 10.97
C LEU A 84 -6.49 -10.94 9.53
N TYR A 85 -6.41 -10.02 8.58
CA TYR A 85 -6.75 -10.27 7.17
C TYR A 85 -5.66 -11.04 6.44
N TYR A 86 -4.39 -10.72 6.71
CA TYR A 86 -3.27 -11.47 6.17
C TYR A 86 -3.26 -12.92 6.67
N GLY A 87 -3.61 -13.15 7.94
CA GLY A 87 -3.78 -14.49 8.51
C GLY A 87 -4.89 -15.33 7.85
N MET A 88 -5.75 -14.74 7.02
CA MET A 88 -6.72 -15.48 6.20
C MET A 88 -6.14 -15.94 4.85
N GLY A 89 -4.89 -15.58 4.54
CA GLY A 89 -4.22 -15.94 3.30
C GLY A 89 -4.53 -15.02 2.12
N PHE A 90 -5.08 -13.82 2.36
CA PHE A 90 -5.39 -12.85 1.32
C PHE A 90 -4.42 -11.66 1.32
N PRO A 91 -4.00 -11.18 0.12
CA PRO A 91 -3.35 -9.88 0.00
C PRO A 91 -4.33 -8.76 0.36
N ILE A 92 -3.81 -7.71 0.99
CA ILE A 92 -4.56 -6.54 1.43
C ILE A 92 -4.28 -5.38 0.47
N HIS A 93 -5.35 -4.78 -0.03
CA HIS A 93 -5.33 -3.61 -0.89
C HIS A 93 -5.96 -2.44 -0.15
N ILE A 94 -5.18 -1.39 0.11
CA ILE A 94 -5.76 -0.11 0.52
C ILE A 94 -6.27 0.57 -0.75
N THR A 95 -7.58 0.72 -0.86
CA THR A 95 -8.24 1.05 -2.12
C THR A 95 -8.59 2.52 -2.27
N GLU A 96 -8.82 3.24 -1.18
CA GLU A 96 -9.41 4.58 -1.23
C GLU A 96 -8.85 5.54 -0.16
N LEU A 97 -7.54 5.45 0.16
CA LEU A 97 -6.94 6.27 1.21
C LEU A 97 -7.09 7.76 0.87
N MET A 98 -7.73 8.52 1.77
CA MET A 98 -7.91 9.96 1.59
C MET A 98 -7.93 10.71 2.93
N PRO A 99 -6.79 10.89 3.62
CA PRO A 99 -6.71 11.78 4.76
C PRO A 99 -6.92 13.22 4.32
N GLN A 100 -7.64 13.99 5.12
CA GLN A 100 -8.05 15.36 4.81
C GLN A 100 -7.24 16.40 5.57
N SER A 101 -7.23 17.63 5.07
CA SER A 101 -6.59 18.81 5.69
C SER A 101 -7.57 19.98 5.85
N SER A 102 -8.85 19.72 6.13
CA SER A 102 -9.93 20.73 6.18
C SER A 102 -9.97 21.57 7.48
N GLY A 103 -9.05 21.35 8.42
CA GLY A 103 -9.01 22.06 9.71
C GLY A 103 -9.96 21.52 10.77
N LYS A 104 -10.71 20.45 10.49
CA LYS A 104 -11.55 19.74 11.47
C LYS A 104 -10.71 19.12 12.58
N GLU A 105 -11.32 18.92 13.74
CA GLU A 105 -10.70 18.19 14.86
C GLU A 105 -10.38 16.75 14.47
N ILE A 106 -9.22 16.27 14.92
CA ILE A 106 -8.80 14.88 14.80
C ILE A 106 -9.51 14.06 15.88
N THR A 107 -10.06 12.92 15.47
CA THR A 107 -10.74 11.95 16.34
C THR A 107 -10.00 10.60 16.34
N GLY A 108 -10.54 9.58 17.01
CA GLY A 108 -9.91 8.25 17.09
C GLY A 108 -8.93 8.06 18.25
N GLY A 109 -8.60 9.12 18.97
CA GLY A 109 -7.90 9.06 20.27
C GLY A 109 -6.38 8.85 20.22
N TRP A 110 -5.82 8.47 19.06
CA TRP A 110 -4.37 8.29 18.91
C TRP A 110 -3.60 9.61 18.81
N ARG A 111 -4.15 10.56 18.06
CA ARG A 111 -3.57 11.89 17.82
C ARG A 111 -4.62 12.95 18.17
N THR A 112 -4.21 14.00 18.86
CA THR A 112 -5.05 15.17 19.15
C THR A 112 -4.66 16.35 18.26
N GLY A 113 -5.55 17.33 18.14
CA GLY A 113 -5.34 18.54 17.35
C GLY A 113 -6.26 18.58 16.11
N LYS A 114 -5.87 19.36 15.11
CA LYS A 114 -6.65 19.59 13.89
C LYS A 114 -5.99 18.98 12.67
N TRP A 115 -6.81 18.58 11.71
CA TRP A 115 -6.40 18.17 10.37
C TRP A 115 -5.88 19.36 9.56
N THR A 116 -4.62 19.73 9.76
CA THR A 116 -3.86 20.66 8.93
C THR A 116 -3.15 19.91 7.80
N GLU A 117 -2.57 20.62 6.83
CA GLU A 117 -1.74 19.97 5.79
C GLU A 117 -0.51 19.27 6.37
N ALA A 118 0.07 19.83 7.43
CA ALA A 118 1.16 19.18 8.16
C ALA A 118 0.69 17.89 8.85
N ALA A 119 -0.50 17.88 9.45
CA ALA A 119 -1.09 16.69 10.05
C ALA A 119 -1.45 15.63 8.99
N GLN A 120 -1.91 16.05 7.80
CA GLN A 120 -2.15 15.16 6.65
C GLN A 120 -0.85 14.46 6.22
N ALA A 121 0.26 15.21 6.12
CA ALA A 121 1.57 14.66 5.79
C ALA A 121 2.11 13.70 6.86
N GLU A 122 1.95 14.07 8.14
CA GLU A 122 2.34 13.22 9.29
C GLU A 122 1.54 11.90 9.31
N PHE A 123 0.22 11.97 9.09
CA PHE A 123 -0.62 10.78 9.01
C PHE A 123 -0.22 9.88 7.83
N ALA A 124 0.01 10.48 6.66
CA ALA A 124 0.42 9.75 5.47
C ALA A 124 1.76 9.04 5.67
N ASP A 125 2.76 9.70 6.28
CA ASP A 125 4.06 9.06 6.57
C ASP A 125 3.88 7.84 7.50
N GLN A 126 3.13 7.98 8.59
CA GLN A 126 2.81 6.87 9.49
C GLN A 126 2.10 5.72 8.75
N PHE A 127 1.04 6.04 8.01
CA PHE A 127 0.20 5.06 7.33
C PHE A 127 0.99 4.31 6.26
N PHE A 128 1.77 5.02 5.44
CA PHE A 128 2.57 4.43 4.37
C PHE A 128 3.69 3.56 4.95
N ARG A 129 4.39 3.97 6.00
CA ARG A 129 5.43 3.14 6.65
C ARG A 129 4.86 1.85 7.23
N LEU A 130 3.74 1.93 7.95
CA LEU A 130 3.10 0.73 8.53
C LEU A 130 2.59 -0.21 7.45
N SER A 131 1.95 0.33 6.42
CA SER A 131 1.39 -0.47 5.34
C SER A 131 2.51 -1.10 4.49
N PHE A 132 3.52 -0.33 4.12
CA PHE A 132 4.67 -0.83 3.36
C PHE A 132 5.52 -1.85 4.15
N GLY A 133 5.59 -1.71 5.48
CA GLY A 133 6.31 -2.64 6.35
C GLY A 133 5.58 -3.94 6.67
N HIS A 134 4.29 -4.06 6.34
CA HIS A 134 3.50 -5.25 6.66
C HIS A 134 3.47 -6.24 5.47
N PRO A 135 3.85 -7.52 5.66
CA PRO A 135 4.05 -8.47 4.56
C PRO A 135 2.79 -8.82 3.77
N GLY A 136 1.60 -8.58 4.35
CA GLY A 136 0.31 -8.81 3.71
C GLY A 136 -0.20 -7.68 2.82
N LEU A 137 0.47 -6.52 2.75
CA LEU A 137 0.01 -5.40 1.94
C LEU A 137 0.50 -5.56 0.49
N ALA A 138 -0.43 -5.47 -0.45
CA ALA A 138 -0.16 -5.58 -1.89
C ALA A 138 -0.23 -4.24 -2.61
N SER A 139 -1.09 -3.32 -2.18
CA SER A 139 -1.18 -1.99 -2.81
C SER A 139 -1.74 -0.93 -1.88
N ILE A 140 -1.39 0.32 -2.17
CA ILE A 140 -2.02 1.52 -1.59
C ILE A 140 -2.46 2.41 -2.75
N ASN A 141 -3.75 2.73 -2.80
CA ASN A 141 -4.34 3.66 -3.74
C ASN A 141 -4.82 4.91 -3.00
N TRP A 142 -4.34 6.07 -3.45
CA TRP A 142 -4.76 7.38 -2.93
C TRP A 142 -5.98 7.87 -3.70
N TRP A 143 -7.07 8.17 -3.02
CA TRP A 143 -8.34 8.51 -3.67
C TRP A 143 -8.41 10.00 -4.00
N GLY A 144 -7.81 10.40 -5.11
CA GLY A 144 -7.88 11.77 -5.64
C GLY A 144 -6.54 12.51 -5.58
N PHE A 145 -6.05 12.89 -6.76
CA PHE A 145 -4.75 13.53 -6.91
C PHE A 145 -4.76 15.02 -6.55
N SER A 146 -5.68 15.80 -7.11
CA SER A 146 -5.79 17.25 -6.93
C SER A 146 -7.01 17.62 -6.09
N GLU A 147 -6.96 18.75 -5.40
CA GLU A 147 -8.12 19.37 -4.76
C GLU A 147 -9.15 19.95 -5.75
N ARG A 148 -8.85 19.99 -7.05
CA ARG A 148 -9.84 20.28 -8.07
C ARG A 148 -10.82 19.11 -8.17
N ASP A 149 -12.09 19.37 -7.85
CA ASP A 149 -13.19 18.40 -7.90
C ASP A 149 -13.02 17.15 -7.01
N ILE A 150 -12.26 17.28 -5.92
CA ILE A 150 -12.09 16.19 -4.95
C ILE A 150 -13.35 15.96 -4.11
N TRP A 151 -13.62 14.70 -3.78
CA TRP A 151 -14.76 14.34 -2.94
C TRP A 151 -14.64 14.85 -1.49
N LEU A 152 -13.46 14.70 -0.86
CA LEU A 152 -13.21 15.19 0.48
C LEU A 152 -12.33 16.45 0.42
N PRO A 153 -12.84 17.62 0.81
CA PRO A 153 -12.04 18.84 0.85
C PRO A 153 -10.77 18.67 1.68
N GLY A 154 -9.63 19.09 1.15
CA GLY A 154 -8.33 18.88 1.77
C GLY A 154 -7.69 17.49 1.52
N GLY A 155 -8.33 16.60 0.76
CA GLY A 155 -7.86 15.22 0.54
C GLY A 155 -6.79 15.06 -0.55
N GLY A 156 -6.50 16.11 -1.31
CA GLY A 156 -5.59 16.04 -2.45
C GLY A 156 -4.13 15.94 -2.03
N LEU A 157 -3.30 15.41 -2.93
CA LEU A 157 -1.84 15.48 -2.85
C LEU A 157 -1.34 16.85 -3.35
N VAL A 158 -2.06 17.48 -4.27
CA VAL A 158 -1.78 18.82 -4.78
C VAL A 158 -3.01 19.72 -4.61
N ASP A 159 -2.80 21.03 -4.51
CA ASP A 159 -3.88 22.01 -4.40
C ASP A 159 -4.68 22.17 -5.73
N LYS A 160 -5.58 23.16 -5.79
CA LYS A 160 -6.44 23.42 -6.96
C LYS A 160 -5.69 24.02 -8.15
N GLU A 161 -4.51 24.55 -7.88
CA GLU A 161 -3.54 25.13 -8.82
C GLU A 161 -2.45 24.12 -9.18
N TYR A 162 -2.54 22.88 -8.67
CA TYR A 162 -1.58 21.79 -8.84
C TYR A 162 -0.21 22.03 -8.18
N ASN A 163 -0.11 22.93 -7.20
CA ASN A 163 1.10 23.01 -6.39
C ASN A 163 1.17 21.83 -5.41
N PRO A 164 2.35 21.24 -5.18
CA PRO A 164 2.54 20.19 -4.20
C PRO A 164 2.12 20.65 -2.80
N LYS A 165 1.30 19.83 -2.12
CA LYS A 165 1.05 19.98 -0.69
C LYS A 165 2.14 19.27 0.12
N PRO A 166 2.31 19.57 1.42
CA PRO A 166 3.26 18.88 2.29
C PRO A 166 3.19 17.34 2.24
N VAL A 167 1.99 16.78 2.02
CA VAL A 167 1.80 15.34 1.89
C VAL A 167 2.42 14.75 0.62
N TYR A 168 2.44 15.49 -0.50
CA TYR A 168 3.12 15.07 -1.72
C TYR A 168 4.61 14.90 -1.46
N ASP A 169 5.24 15.91 -0.85
CA ASP A 169 6.68 15.89 -0.56
C ASP A 169 7.06 14.79 0.43
N ALA A 170 6.19 14.52 1.42
CA ALA A 170 6.37 13.42 2.36
C ALA A 170 6.37 12.06 1.65
N LEU A 171 5.41 11.82 0.73
CA LEU A 171 5.34 10.59 -0.04
C LEU A 171 6.47 10.46 -1.06
N ASP A 172 6.84 11.55 -1.76
CA ASP A 172 8.00 11.57 -2.64
C ASP A 172 9.28 11.20 -1.90
N LYS A 173 9.48 11.78 -0.69
CA LYS A 173 10.63 11.44 0.15
C LYS A 173 10.63 9.96 0.56
N LEU A 174 9.49 9.41 0.99
CA LEU A 174 9.40 8.01 1.35
C LEU A 174 9.72 7.10 0.16
N ILE A 175 8.99 7.28 -0.93
CA ILE A 175 9.03 6.37 -2.07
C ILE A 175 10.33 6.54 -2.86
N ASN A 176 10.65 7.76 -3.30
CA ASN A 176 11.73 7.99 -4.25
C ASN A 176 13.09 8.25 -3.60
N LYS A 177 13.13 8.67 -2.33
CA LYS A 177 14.38 9.04 -1.64
C LYS A 177 14.76 8.11 -0.50
N THR A 178 13.79 7.39 0.09
CA THR A 178 14.04 6.49 1.23
C THR A 178 13.98 5.02 0.81
N TRP A 179 12.94 4.62 0.07
CA TRP A 179 12.73 3.21 -0.30
C TRP A 179 13.31 2.87 -1.68
N LYS A 180 13.26 3.78 -2.64
CA LYS A 180 13.97 3.54 -3.90
C LYS A 180 15.47 3.49 -3.63
N THR A 181 16.06 2.33 -3.89
CA THR A 181 17.48 2.10 -3.61
C THR A 181 18.33 2.78 -4.68
N ASN A 182 19.19 3.71 -4.26
CA ASN A 182 20.19 4.34 -5.11
C ASN A 182 21.54 4.24 -4.40
N LEU A 183 22.52 3.58 -5.02
CA LEU A 183 23.84 3.34 -4.45
C LEU A 183 24.93 3.72 -5.44
N ILE A 184 25.96 4.42 -4.95
CA ILE A 184 27.23 4.59 -5.63
C ILE A 184 28.28 3.87 -4.78
N ALA A 185 28.97 2.90 -5.38
CA ALA A 185 29.99 2.11 -4.70
C ALA A 185 31.17 1.85 -5.65
N GLN A 186 32.34 1.61 -5.06
CA GLN A 186 33.54 1.20 -5.77
C GLN A 186 33.88 -0.23 -5.37
N THR A 187 34.11 -1.10 -6.36
CA THR A 187 34.50 -2.49 -6.11
C THR A 187 35.89 -2.57 -5.48
N GLY A 188 36.09 -3.53 -4.59
CA GLY A 188 37.42 -3.93 -4.12
C GLY A 188 38.21 -4.72 -5.18
N LYS A 189 39.39 -5.24 -4.79
CA LYS A 189 40.23 -6.07 -5.67
C LYS A 189 39.58 -7.40 -6.08
N ASP A 190 38.57 -7.84 -5.35
CA ASP A 190 37.80 -9.06 -5.63
C ASP A 190 36.58 -8.81 -6.53
N GLY A 191 36.33 -7.55 -6.95
CA GLY A 191 35.26 -7.19 -7.87
C GLY A 191 33.86 -7.25 -7.26
N LYS A 192 33.70 -7.34 -5.94
CA LYS A 192 32.40 -7.56 -5.29
C LYS A 192 31.82 -6.28 -4.67
N ILE A 193 30.50 -6.18 -4.72
CA ILE A 193 29.69 -5.21 -3.97
C ILE A 193 28.57 -5.98 -3.28
N GLN A 194 28.34 -5.66 -2.01
CA GLN A 194 27.17 -6.09 -1.24
C GLN A 194 26.38 -4.85 -0.84
N PHE A 195 25.05 -4.91 -0.92
CA PHE A 195 24.19 -3.80 -0.52
C PHE A 195 22.86 -4.31 0.04
N ASN A 196 22.22 -3.47 0.86
CA ASN A 196 20.84 -3.64 1.27
C ASN A 196 19.96 -2.80 0.34
N GLY A 197 19.00 -3.44 -0.30
CA GLY A 197 18.08 -2.78 -1.23
C GLY A 197 16.69 -3.40 -1.17
N PHE A 198 15.73 -2.70 -1.78
CA PHE A 198 14.35 -3.17 -1.93
C PHE A 198 14.20 -4.13 -3.11
N PHE A 199 13.15 -4.93 -3.10
CA PHE A 199 12.84 -5.79 -4.25
C PHE A 199 12.47 -4.94 -5.48
N GLY A 200 12.87 -5.41 -6.65
CA GLY A 200 12.59 -4.74 -7.92
C GLY A 200 13.74 -4.81 -8.92
N ASP A 201 13.60 -4.06 -10.00
CA ASP A 201 14.58 -3.98 -11.07
C ASP A 201 15.59 -2.87 -10.83
N TYR A 202 16.86 -3.20 -11.09
CA TYR A 202 18.00 -2.31 -10.91
C TYR A 202 18.76 -2.12 -12.21
N ASP A 203 18.95 -0.86 -12.58
CA ASP A 203 19.96 -0.42 -13.53
C ASP A 203 21.32 -0.32 -12.84
N ILE A 204 22.28 -1.13 -13.26
CA ILE A 204 23.66 -1.09 -12.77
C ILE A 204 24.53 -0.41 -13.81
N LYS A 205 25.03 0.79 -13.49
CA LYS A 205 26.02 1.51 -14.29
C LYS A 205 27.42 1.30 -13.71
N LEU A 206 28.27 0.59 -14.43
CA LEU A 206 29.67 0.37 -14.08
C LEU A 206 30.56 1.27 -14.94
N THR A 207 31.42 2.06 -14.30
CA THR A 207 32.49 2.81 -14.97
C THR A 207 33.83 2.17 -14.63
N THR A 208 34.58 1.73 -15.65
CA THR A 208 35.92 1.14 -15.51
C THR A 208 36.98 2.22 -15.30
N VAL A 209 38.21 1.82 -14.93
CA VAL A 209 39.32 2.75 -14.66
C VAL A 209 39.71 3.58 -15.90
N ASP A 210 39.56 3.01 -17.10
CA ASP A 210 39.78 3.71 -18.37
C ASP A 210 38.60 4.59 -18.81
N GLY A 211 37.53 4.65 -18.01
CA GLY A 211 36.36 5.51 -18.23
C GLY A 211 35.28 4.90 -19.12
N LYS A 212 35.41 3.65 -19.59
CA LYS A 212 34.31 2.96 -20.30
C LYS A 212 33.12 2.75 -19.36
N VAL A 213 31.92 2.82 -19.92
CA VAL A 213 30.66 2.66 -19.20
C VAL A 213 29.93 1.42 -19.70
N HIS A 214 29.54 0.55 -18.77
CA HIS A 214 28.72 -0.63 -19.02
C HIS A 214 27.43 -0.54 -18.22
N VAL A 215 26.32 -0.96 -18.83
CA VAL A 215 25.00 -0.97 -18.18
C VAL A 215 24.48 -2.40 -18.13
N PHE A 216 24.04 -2.82 -16.95
CA PHE A 216 23.46 -4.13 -16.71
C PHE A 216 22.10 -4.00 -16.01
N GLN A 217 21.27 -5.03 -16.14
CA GLN A 217 20.02 -5.17 -15.41
C GLN A 217 20.17 -6.24 -14.33
N PHE A 218 19.59 -5.99 -13.17
CA PHE A 218 19.49 -6.97 -12.10
C PHE A 218 18.12 -6.92 -11.42
N HIS A 219 17.42 -8.03 -11.39
CA HIS A 219 16.19 -8.17 -10.61
C HIS A 219 16.53 -8.70 -9.21
N VAL A 220 16.02 -8.03 -8.19
CA VAL A 220 16.08 -8.47 -6.79
C VAL A 220 14.69 -8.94 -6.40
N GLY A 221 14.52 -10.26 -6.24
CA GLY A 221 13.25 -10.89 -5.90
C GLY A 221 13.09 -11.15 -4.40
N LYS A 222 11.83 -11.26 -3.97
CA LYS A 222 11.48 -11.69 -2.61
C LYS A 222 11.66 -13.20 -2.50
N ASP A 223 12.29 -13.67 -1.41
CA ASP A 223 12.54 -15.10 -1.16
C ASP A 223 13.39 -15.80 -2.25
N GLU A 224 14.17 -15.00 -3.01
CA GLU A 224 15.06 -15.47 -4.08
C GLU A 224 16.55 -15.36 -3.70
N THR A 225 17.40 -16.08 -4.43
CA THR A 225 18.86 -15.88 -4.34
C THR A 225 19.24 -14.62 -5.11
N ASN A 226 19.38 -13.51 -4.39
CA ASN A 226 19.74 -12.22 -4.96
C ASN A 226 21.26 -12.07 -5.17
N SER A 227 21.80 -12.76 -6.17
CA SER A 227 23.21 -12.65 -6.57
C SER A 227 23.39 -12.75 -8.08
N LYS A 228 24.27 -11.91 -8.65
CA LYS A 228 24.58 -11.90 -10.08
C LYS A 228 26.04 -11.53 -10.31
N VAL A 229 26.67 -12.20 -11.27
CA VAL A 229 28.02 -11.87 -11.77
C VAL A 229 27.88 -11.22 -13.14
N PHE A 230 28.52 -10.07 -13.31
CA PHE A 230 28.63 -9.35 -14.58
C PHE A 230 30.08 -9.41 -15.04
N THR A 231 30.30 -9.69 -16.32
CA THR A 231 31.64 -9.71 -16.92
C THR A 231 31.75 -8.56 -17.91
N VAL A 232 32.82 -7.78 -17.79
CA VAL A 232 33.20 -6.74 -18.75
C VAL A 232 34.34 -7.32 -19.59
N ASN A 233 34.15 -7.38 -20.91
CA ASN A 233 35.22 -7.71 -21.83
C ASN A 233 35.81 -6.40 -22.35
N ASP A 234 37.13 -6.24 -22.23
CA ASP A 234 37.86 -5.06 -22.69
C ASP A 234 38.00 -4.96 -24.20
#